data_AF-A0A0A2UZS2-F1
#
_entry.id   AF-A0A0A2UZS2-F1
#
_cell.length_a   1.000
_cell.length_b   1.000
_cell.length_c   1.000
_cell.angle_alpha   90.00
_cell.angle_beta   90.00
_cell.angle_gamma   90.00
#
_symmetry.space_group_name_H-M   'P 1'
#
loop_
_entity.id
_entity.type
_entity.pdbx_description
1 polymer ?
#
loop_
_entity_poly.entity_id
_entity_poly.type
_entity_poly.pdbx_seq_one_letter_code
_entity_poly.pdbx_strand_id
1 'polypeptide(L)'
;MRKGGEITGFAQVVKPYVLRHGPATALNASSDVSESLQNLILQHCNISTFLRHYLDRNITADDLSIYRGLTPQKAIMDMLCSMSRSIDPRRLWKLTTEESKSVNDQPRVRVLKANVDTLKIYVMGLPLETSQRELLNEKQRARAQLKRVKLDQYKQEQPVIDSERQLSGGIINEDVKNALEGIKYMTPEHLTLIDAILTLPGRTWEAEQQRRINAMNAVTKYCGVEEGSWFFRQHNLQGPTTSASVQIGRQLSQPQPRIHEAIQIVMADKRPTICFLCLQNPALPESQRVSQFKRPGELTRHFERKHLNKFQGLNCILCQVTLQTLSQLMLHAETKHGTVTRNSKYRILCNSPHPSAVYKGQLSQ
;
A
#
# COMPACT_ATOMS: atom_id res chain seq x y z
N MET A 1 -3.00 -1.50 0.73
CA MET A 1 -2.30 -2.70 0.24
C MET A 1 -3.16 -3.95 0.34
N ARG A 2 -3.56 -4.40 1.54
CA ARG A 2 -4.43 -5.58 1.71
C ARG A 2 -5.64 -5.58 0.75
N LYS A 3 -6.38 -4.48 0.69
CA LYS A 3 -7.54 -4.35 -0.20
C LYS A 3 -7.18 -4.46 -1.68
N GLY A 4 -6.03 -3.93 -2.09
CA GLY A 4 -5.53 -4.06 -3.47
C GLY A 4 -5.28 -5.53 -3.81
N GLY A 5 -4.61 -6.27 -2.92
CA GLY A 5 -4.39 -7.70 -3.12
C GLY A 5 -5.68 -8.53 -3.15
N GLU A 6 -6.67 -8.17 -2.32
CA GLU A 6 -7.99 -8.79 -2.38
C GLU A 6 -8.67 -8.54 -3.74
N ILE A 7 -8.67 -7.29 -4.23
CA ILE A 7 -9.28 -6.92 -5.51
C ILE A 7 -8.60 -7.66 -6.67
N THR A 8 -7.28 -7.78 -6.63
CA THR A 8 -6.49 -8.52 -7.64
C THR A 8 -6.68 -10.03 -7.53
N GLY A 9 -7.20 -10.57 -6.43
CA GLY A 9 -7.44 -12.01 -6.27
C GLY A 9 -6.24 -12.83 -5.78
N PHE A 10 -5.09 -12.21 -5.45
CA PHE A 10 -3.88 -12.93 -5.01
C PHE A 10 -4.13 -13.87 -3.84
N ALA A 11 -3.72 -15.14 -3.96
CA ALA A 11 -3.85 -16.16 -2.92
C ALA A 11 -3.46 -15.65 -1.51
N GLN A 12 -2.32 -14.95 -1.42
CA GLN A 12 -1.76 -14.40 -0.19
C GLN A 12 -2.12 -12.93 0.04
N VAL A 13 -2.11 -12.52 1.32
CA VAL A 13 -2.37 -11.13 1.70
C VAL A 13 -1.19 -10.23 1.28
N VAL A 14 -1.45 -9.29 0.38
CA VAL A 14 -0.46 -8.29 -0.03
C VAL A 14 -0.15 -7.33 1.12
N LYS A 15 1.08 -7.44 1.63
CA LYS A 15 1.67 -6.55 2.64
C LYS A 15 2.66 -5.59 1.96
N PRO A 16 3.06 -4.49 2.62
CA PRO A 16 4.08 -3.60 2.05
C PRO A 16 5.39 -4.29 1.64
N TYR A 17 5.73 -5.35 2.38
CA TYR A 17 6.91 -6.17 2.13
C TYR A 17 6.90 -6.86 0.75
N VAL A 18 5.71 -7.31 0.31
CA VAL A 18 5.52 -7.95 -0.99
C VAL A 18 5.97 -7.06 -2.15
N LEU A 19 5.69 -5.76 -2.07
CA LEU A 19 6.07 -4.81 -3.13
C LEU A 19 7.58 -4.62 -3.25
N ARG A 20 8.36 -4.97 -2.23
CA ARG A 20 9.82 -4.91 -2.28
C ARG A 20 10.45 -6.16 -2.86
N HIS A 21 9.79 -7.32 -2.78
CA HIS A 21 10.34 -8.57 -3.33
C HIS A 21 10.63 -8.47 -4.81
N GLY A 22 9.65 -8.06 -5.63
CA GLY A 22 9.83 -7.95 -7.08
C GLY A 22 11.05 -7.09 -7.46
N PRO A 23 11.14 -5.83 -7.00
CA PRO A 23 12.32 -5.00 -7.22
C PRO A 23 13.60 -5.59 -6.64
N ALA A 24 13.58 -6.15 -5.42
CA ALA A 24 14.77 -6.72 -4.81
C ALA A 24 15.31 -7.92 -5.61
N THR A 25 14.42 -8.79 -6.12
CA THR A 25 14.77 -9.91 -6.99
C THR A 25 15.31 -9.42 -8.33
N ALA A 26 14.68 -8.40 -8.93
CA ALA A 26 15.15 -7.81 -10.18
C ALA A 26 16.54 -7.15 -10.05
N LEU A 27 16.78 -6.46 -8.93
CA LEU A 27 18.09 -5.87 -8.62
C LEU A 27 19.15 -6.98 -8.44
N ASN A 28 18.83 -8.03 -7.69
CA ASN A 28 19.75 -9.15 -7.45
C ASN A 28 20.09 -9.93 -8.74
N ALA A 29 19.18 -9.97 -9.70
CA ALA A 29 19.36 -10.67 -10.98
C ALA A 29 20.03 -9.79 -12.05
N SER A 30 20.22 -8.50 -11.79
CA SER A 30 20.84 -7.57 -12.74
C SER A 30 22.36 -7.63 -12.63
N SER A 31 23.05 -7.74 -13.77
CA SER A 31 24.51 -7.59 -13.85
C SER A 31 24.98 -6.17 -13.53
N ASP A 32 24.10 -5.17 -13.64
CA ASP A 32 24.42 -3.75 -13.48
C ASP A 32 24.37 -3.30 -12.01
N VAL A 33 23.87 -4.16 -11.11
CA VAL A 33 23.67 -3.84 -9.69
C VAL A 33 24.55 -4.74 -8.85
N SER A 34 25.62 -4.18 -8.28
CA SER A 34 26.46 -4.89 -7.32
C SER A 34 25.72 -5.16 -6.01
N GLU A 35 26.16 -6.18 -5.27
CA GLU A 35 25.61 -6.52 -3.95
C GLU A 35 25.57 -5.31 -3.01
N SER A 36 26.63 -4.50 -3.00
CA SER A 36 26.71 -3.27 -2.20
C SER A 36 25.69 -2.22 -2.64
N LEU A 37 25.46 -2.08 -3.95
CA LEU A 37 24.47 -1.13 -4.47
C LEU A 37 23.04 -1.60 -4.17
N GLN A 38 22.76 -2.89 -4.33
CA GLN A 38 21.49 -3.48 -3.93
C GLN A 38 21.22 -3.28 -2.43
N ASN A 39 22.21 -3.55 -1.58
CA ASN A 39 22.10 -3.35 -0.14
C ASN A 39 21.87 -1.87 0.22
N LEU A 40 22.51 -0.94 -0.49
CA LEU A 40 22.23 0.50 -0.34
C LEU A 40 20.79 0.86 -0.75
N ILE A 41 20.31 0.35 -1.89
CA ILE A 41 18.95 0.59 -2.40
C ILE A 41 17.89 0.03 -1.44
N LEU A 42 18.11 -1.18 -0.93
CA LEU A 42 17.18 -1.87 -0.03
C LEU A 42 17.37 -1.49 1.45
N GLN A 43 18.38 -0.67 1.76
CA GLN A 43 18.77 -0.28 3.12
C GLN A 43 19.10 -1.48 4.02
N HIS A 44 19.83 -2.45 3.47
CA HIS A 44 20.37 -3.59 4.20
C HIS A 44 21.82 -3.34 4.62
N CYS A 45 22.21 -3.80 5.82
CA CYS A 45 23.61 -3.73 6.25
C CYS A 45 24.50 -4.73 5.49
N ASN A 46 23.95 -5.88 5.10
CA ASN A 46 24.61 -6.93 4.34
C ASN A 46 23.56 -7.79 3.60
N ILE A 47 24.02 -8.59 2.65
CA ILE A 47 23.15 -9.40 1.79
C ILE A 47 22.38 -10.49 2.53
N SER A 48 22.80 -10.89 3.74
CA SER A 48 22.08 -11.92 4.52
C SER A 48 20.61 -11.54 4.79
N THR A 49 20.32 -10.23 4.88
CA THR A 49 18.94 -9.74 5.02
C THR A 49 18.11 -10.02 3.77
N PHE A 50 18.71 -9.84 2.58
CA PHE A 50 18.10 -10.21 1.32
C PHE A 50 17.91 -11.73 1.23
N LEU A 51 18.96 -12.52 1.47
CA LEU A 51 18.90 -13.98 1.38
C LEU A 51 17.88 -14.60 2.33
N ARG A 52 17.70 -14.03 3.53
CA ARG A 52 16.75 -14.53 4.53
C ARG A 52 15.32 -14.18 4.20
N HIS A 53 15.06 -12.94 3.79
CA HIS A 53 13.70 -12.41 3.75
C HIS A 53 13.19 -12.11 2.34
N TYR A 54 14.06 -11.86 1.36
CA TYR A 54 13.68 -11.36 0.03
C TYR A 54 13.90 -12.38 -1.09
N LEU A 55 14.90 -13.25 -0.95
CA LEU A 55 15.16 -14.33 -1.89
C LEU A 55 13.95 -15.27 -1.95
N ASP A 56 13.44 -15.50 -3.16
CA ASP A 56 12.35 -16.44 -3.40
C ASP A 56 12.80 -17.85 -2.99
N ARG A 57 11.88 -18.61 -2.40
CA ARG A 57 12.10 -20.02 -2.01
C ARG A 57 11.68 -20.99 -3.11
N ASN A 58 11.00 -20.50 -4.13
CA ASN A 58 10.70 -21.28 -5.32
C ASN A 58 11.94 -21.36 -6.21
N ILE A 59 12.09 -22.49 -6.90
CA ILE A 59 13.10 -22.62 -7.95
C ILE A 59 12.58 -21.88 -9.19
N THR A 60 13.18 -20.73 -9.47
CA THR A 60 12.79 -19.88 -10.61
C THR A 60 13.60 -20.17 -11.87
N ALA A 61 14.50 -21.16 -11.83
CA ALA A 61 15.29 -21.57 -12.97
C ALA A 61 14.58 -22.67 -13.77
N ASP A 62 14.77 -22.67 -15.09
CA ASP A 62 14.30 -23.75 -15.97
C ASP A 62 15.28 -24.93 -15.90
N ASP A 63 15.25 -25.64 -14.78
CA ASP A 63 16.17 -26.73 -14.44
C ASP A 63 16.22 -27.80 -15.54
N LEU A 64 15.09 -28.08 -16.18
CA LEU A 64 14.99 -29.09 -17.23
C LEU A 64 15.76 -28.68 -18.48
N SER A 65 15.60 -27.43 -18.93
CA SER A 65 16.35 -26.92 -20.08
C SER A 65 17.84 -26.85 -19.77
N ILE A 66 18.22 -26.39 -18.57
CA ILE A 66 19.62 -26.35 -18.11
C ILE A 66 20.24 -27.74 -18.14
N TYR A 67 19.59 -28.73 -17.53
CA TYR A 67 20.07 -30.12 -17.50
C TYR A 67 20.24 -30.72 -18.90
N ARG A 68 19.38 -30.35 -19.85
CA ARG A 68 19.44 -30.81 -21.24
C ARG A 68 20.40 -30.01 -22.13
N GLY A 69 21.06 -28.97 -21.61
CA GLY A 69 21.90 -28.08 -22.40
C GLY A 69 21.13 -27.20 -23.40
N LEU A 70 19.83 -26.99 -23.15
CA LEU A 70 18.96 -26.12 -23.94
C LEU A 70 18.92 -24.71 -23.33
N THR A 71 18.56 -23.71 -24.15
CA THR A 71 18.41 -22.33 -23.69
C THR A 71 17.25 -22.22 -22.68
N PRO A 72 17.49 -21.78 -21.43
CA PRO A 72 16.46 -21.66 -20.40
C PRO A 72 15.37 -20.65 -20.75
N GLN A 73 14.10 -20.97 -20.51
CA GLN A 73 12.97 -20.07 -20.79
C GLN A 73 12.70 -19.09 -19.65
N LYS A 74 13.62 -18.15 -19.42
CA LYS A 74 13.60 -17.23 -18.26
C LYS A 74 12.28 -16.46 -18.11
N ALA A 75 11.74 -15.88 -19.19
CA ALA A 75 10.53 -15.07 -19.13
C ALA A 75 9.29 -15.89 -18.69
N ILE A 76 9.20 -17.14 -19.13
CA ILE A 76 8.12 -18.05 -18.72
C ILE A 76 8.30 -18.41 -17.25
N MET A 77 9.53 -18.76 -16.84
CA MET A 77 9.80 -19.07 -15.44
C MET A 77 9.51 -17.89 -14.52
N ASP A 78 9.88 -16.67 -14.91
CA ASP A 78 9.57 -15.45 -14.17
C ASP A 78 8.06 -15.26 -14.03
N MET A 79 7.29 -15.47 -15.10
CA MET A 79 5.83 -15.39 -15.07
C MET A 79 5.23 -16.46 -14.13
N LEU A 80 5.63 -17.72 -14.29
CA LEU A 80 5.12 -18.86 -13.52
C LEU A 80 5.51 -18.79 -12.03
N CYS A 81 6.66 -18.22 -11.71
CA CYS A 81 7.11 -18.04 -10.33
C CYS A 81 6.65 -16.70 -9.73
N SER A 82 6.13 -15.79 -10.55
CA SER A 82 5.59 -14.53 -10.06
C SER A 82 4.36 -14.75 -9.18
N MET A 83 4.10 -13.77 -8.31
CA MET A 83 2.85 -13.73 -7.56
C MET A 83 1.60 -13.68 -8.46
N SER A 84 1.75 -13.21 -9.70
CA SER A 84 0.66 -13.14 -10.68
C SER A 84 0.08 -14.51 -11.01
N ARG A 85 0.86 -15.59 -10.87
CA ARG A 85 0.34 -16.97 -10.98
C ARG A 85 -0.82 -17.24 -10.02
N SER A 86 -0.84 -16.57 -8.86
CA SER A 86 -1.86 -16.78 -7.82
C SER A 86 -3.11 -15.90 -7.97
N ILE A 87 -3.20 -15.15 -9.08
CA ILE A 87 -4.37 -14.33 -9.40
C ILE A 87 -5.50 -15.27 -9.80
N ASP A 88 -6.59 -15.23 -9.02
CA ASP A 88 -7.85 -15.87 -9.40
C ASP A 88 -8.96 -14.80 -9.47
N PRO A 89 -9.42 -14.43 -10.68
CA PRO A 89 -10.50 -13.46 -10.86
C PRO A 89 -11.83 -13.90 -10.23
N ARG A 90 -12.06 -15.20 -10.07
CA ARG A 90 -13.30 -15.77 -9.50
C ARG A 90 -13.33 -15.65 -7.98
N ARG A 91 -12.18 -15.36 -7.36
CA ARG A 91 -12.06 -15.29 -5.90
C ARG A 91 -12.80 -14.07 -5.33
N LEU A 92 -13.67 -14.35 -4.36
CA LEU A 92 -14.49 -13.33 -3.72
C LEU A 92 -13.67 -12.25 -2.97
N TRP A 93 -13.69 -11.02 -3.47
CA TRP A 93 -13.03 -9.88 -2.82
C TRP A 93 -13.99 -8.92 -2.10
N LYS A 94 -15.29 -8.98 -2.42
CA LYS A 94 -16.39 -8.27 -1.77
C LYS A 94 -17.56 -9.22 -1.54
N LEU A 95 -18.28 -9.05 -0.43
CA LEU A 95 -19.58 -9.68 -0.26
C LEU A 95 -20.57 -9.08 -1.26
N THR A 96 -21.56 -9.85 -1.69
CA THR A 96 -22.67 -9.32 -2.47
C THR A 96 -23.50 -8.34 -1.62
N THR A 97 -24.34 -7.56 -2.27
CA THR A 97 -25.24 -6.64 -1.56
C THR A 97 -26.20 -7.40 -0.66
N GLU A 98 -26.72 -8.56 -1.10
CA GLU A 98 -27.60 -9.41 -0.29
C GLU A 98 -26.87 -9.97 0.93
N GLU A 99 -25.66 -10.49 0.75
CA GLU A 99 -24.84 -11.02 1.86
C GLU A 99 -24.47 -9.96 2.88
N SER A 100 -24.18 -8.73 2.42
CA SER A 100 -23.92 -7.61 3.32
C SER A 100 -25.17 -7.19 4.10
N LYS A 101 -26.35 -7.38 3.51
CA LYS A 101 -27.65 -7.10 4.16
C LYS A 101 -28.02 -8.17 5.18
N SER A 102 -27.77 -9.46 4.91
CA SER A 102 -28.10 -10.57 5.81
C SER A 102 -27.39 -10.48 7.18
N VAL A 103 -26.26 -9.78 7.24
CA VAL A 103 -25.58 -9.45 8.51
C VAL A 103 -26.49 -8.71 9.50
N ASN A 104 -27.47 -7.94 9.01
CA ASN A 104 -28.41 -7.23 9.90
C ASN A 104 -29.36 -8.17 10.65
N ASP A 105 -29.55 -9.40 10.15
CA ASP A 105 -30.47 -10.38 10.73
C ASP A 105 -29.81 -11.21 11.84
N GLN A 106 -28.49 -11.08 12.03
CA GLN A 106 -27.77 -11.78 13.09
C GLN A 106 -28.28 -11.37 14.49
N PRO A 107 -28.49 -12.33 15.42
CA PRO A 107 -29.10 -12.06 16.72
C PRO A 107 -28.45 -10.89 17.47
N ARG A 108 -27.12 -10.86 17.52
CA ARG A 108 -26.37 -9.81 18.22
C ARG A 108 -26.52 -8.44 17.56
N VAL A 109 -26.54 -8.39 16.22
CA VAL A 109 -26.74 -7.13 15.48
C VAL A 109 -28.16 -6.60 15.71
N ARG A 110 -29.16 -7.48 15.78
CA ARG A 110 -30.54 -7.11 16.11
C ARG A 110 -30.67 -6.55 17.51
N VAL A 111 -30.05 -7.19 18.52
CA VAL A 111 -30.03 -6.69 19.90
C VAL A 111 -29.38 -5.32 19.99
N LEU A 112 -28.19 -5.15 19.39
CA LEU A 112 -27.50 -3.85 19.40
C LEU A 112 -28.28 -2.76 18.66
N LYS A 113 -28.95 -3.12 17.56
CA LYS A 113 -29.81 -2.20 16.83
C LYS A 113 -31.00 -1.76 17.69
N ALA A 114 -31.66 -2.70 18.38
CA ALA A 114 -32.76 -2.40 19.30
C ALA A 114 -32.30 -1.45 20.42
N ASN A 115 -31.15 -1.72 21.05
CA ASN A 115 -30.59 -0.85 22.09
C ASN A 115 -30.33 0.57 21.59
N VAL A 116 -29.77 0.71 20.38
CA VAL A 116 -29.56 2.02 19.75
C VAL A 116 -30.90 2.71 19.48
N ASP A 117 -31.90 1.99 18.98
CA ASP A 117 -33.21 2.55 18.68
C ASP A 117 -33.97 2.96 19.97
N THR A 118 -33.81 2.21 21.06
CA THR A 118 -34.31 2.60 22.41
C THR A 118 -33.60 3.86 22.91
N LEU A 119 -32.26 3.91 22.87
CA LEU A 119 -31.51 5.07 23.36
C LEU A 119 -31.83 6.35 22.59
N LYS A 120 -32.08 6.26 21.27
CA LYS A 120 -32.53 7.43 20.48
C LYS A 120 -33.82 8.07 21.01
N ILE A 121 -34.71 7.28 21.61
CA ILE A 121 -35.99 7.75 22.16
C ILE A 121 -35.77 8.42 23.52
N TYR A 122 -34.98 7.79 24.40
CA TYR A 122 -34.91 8.16 25.81
C TYR A 122 -33.70 9.03 26.20
N VAL A 123 -32.61 8.99 25.43
CA VAL A 123 -31.31 9.54 25.86
C VAL A 123 -30.59 10.25 24.72
N MET A 124 -30.34 11.54 24.91
CA MET A 124 -29.42 12.32 24.07
C MET A 124 -28.01 12.30 24.68
N GLY A 125 -26.98 12.00 23.88
CA GLY A 125 -25.57 12.20 24.25
C GLY A 125 -24.67 10.96 24.17
N LEU A 126 -23.62 10.95 25.01
CA LEU A 126 -22.52 9.96 25.01
C LEU A 126 -22.97 8.47 24.98
N PRO A 127 -24.01 8.03 25.74
CA PRO A 127 -24.45 6.64 25.68
C PRO A 127 -24.87 6.22 24.27
N LEU A 128 -25.59 7.08 23.55
CA LEU A 128 -26.02 6.80 22.18
C LEU A 128 -24.83 6.65 21.22
N GLU A 129 -23.83 7.52 21.31
CA GLU A 129 -22.62 7.44 20.47
C GLU A 129 -21.86 6.13 20.70
N THR A 130 -21.72 5.71 21.96
CA THR A 130 -21.04 4.46 22.31
C THR A 130 -21.76 3.24 21.76
N SER A 131 -23.09 3.17 21.90
CA SER A 131 -23.90 2.07 21.35
C SER A 131 -23.93 2.07 19.82
N GLN A 132 -23.96 3.23 19.18
CA GLN A 132 -23.84 3.33 17.72
C GLN A 132 -22.49 2.79 17.23
N ARG A 133 -21.40 3.16 17.90
CA ARG A 133 -20.06 2.64 17.60
C ARG A 133 -19.98 1.13 17.79
N GLU A 134 -20.59 0.60 18.85
CA GLU A 134 -20.66 -0.84 19.09
C GLU A 134 -21.42 -1.57 17.96
N LEU A 135 -22.58 -1.05 17.55
CA LEU A 135 -23.35 -1.58 16.43
C LEU A 135 -22.54 -1.59 15.13
N LEU A 136 -21.83 -0.49 14.83
CA LEU A 136 -20.99 -0.40 13.63
C LEU A 136 -19.83 -1.40 13.66
N ASN A 137 -19.16 -1.52 14.80
CA ASN A 137 -18.07 -2.48 15.01
C ASN A 137 -18.55 -3.92 14.86
N GLU A 138 -19.71 -4.26 15.42
CA GLU A 138 -20.26 -5.62 15.32
C GLU A 138 -20.71 -5.94 13.90
N LYS A 139 -21.36 -5.00 13.19
CA LYS A 139 -21.67 -5.18 11.76
C LYS A 139 -20.40 -5.39 10.93
N GLN A 140 -19.34 -4.62 11.20
CA GLN A 140 -18.07 -4.77 10.50
C GLN A 140 -17.43 -6.14 10.80
N ARG A 141 -17.44 -6.57 12.07
CA ARG A 141 -16.95 -7.88 12.50
C ARG A 141 -17.72 -9.02 11.83
N ALA A 142 -19.04 -8.96 11.83
CA ALA A 142 -19.91 -9.95 11.21
C ALA A 142 -19.69 -10.05 9.69
N ARG A 143 -19.55 -8.91 8.98
CA ARG A 143 -19.16 -8.91 7.56
C ARG A 143 -17.79 -9.51 7.32
N ALA A 144 -16.81 -9.16 8.15
CA ALA A 144 -15.47 -9.73 8.05
C ALA A 144 -15.47 -11.25 8.29
N GLN A 145 -16.28 -11.73 9.23
CA GLN A 145 -16.44 -13.15 9.51
C GLN A 145 -17.12 -13.89 8.35
N LEU A 146 -18.24 -13.36 7.84
CA LEU A 146 -18.94 -13.94 6.69
C LEU A 146 -18.02 -14.05 5.46
N LYS A 147 -17.23 -12.99 5.20
CA LYS A 147 -16.24 -13.01 4.12
C LYS A 147 -15.17 -14.08 4.33
N ARG A 148 -14.70 -14.29 5.55
CA ARG A 148 -13.71 -15.34 5.86
C ARG A 148 -14.29 -16.73 5.60
N VAL A 149 -15.49 -17.02 6.12
CA VAL A 149 -16.17 -18.30 5.92
C VAL A 149 -16.33 -18.61 4.43
N LYS A 150 -16.85 -17.65 3.65
CA LYS A 150 -16.99 -17.82 2.19
C LYS A 150 -15.65 -18.03 1.49
N LEU A 151 -14.60 -17.33 1.89
CA LEU A 151 -13.27 -17.51 1.33
C LEU A 151 -12.66 -18.86 1.68
N ASP A 152 -12.91 -19.38 2.89
CA ASP A 152 -12.38 -20.67 3.31
C ASP A 152 -13.16 -21.82 2.66
N GLN A 153 -14.48 -21.68 2.52
CA GLN A 153 -15.31 -22.57 1.70
C GLN A 153 -14.80 -22.61 0.26
N TYR A 154 -14.59 -21.44 -0.35
CA TYR A 154 -14.04 -21.33 -1.70
C TYR A 154 -12.69 -22.03 -1.85
N LYS A 155 -11.77 -21.88 -0.89
CA LYS A 155 -10.46 -22.57 -0.93
C LYS A 155 -10.57 -24.10 -0.89
N GLN A 156 -11.62 -24.64 -0.27
CA GLN A 156 -11.84 -26.08 -0.16
C GLN A 156 -12.56 -26.63 -1.39
N GLU A 157 -13.61 -25.95 -1.84
CA GLU A 157 -14.48 -26.40 -2.93
C GLU A 157 -13.88 -26.12 -4.31
N GLN A 158 -13.27 -24.95 -4.52
CA GLN A 158 -12.82 -24.54 -5.85
C GLN A 158 -11.77 -25.49 -6.47
N PRO A 159 -10.75 -26.00 -5.73
CA PRO A 159 -9.82 -26.97 -6.29
C PRO A 159 -10.49 -28.29 -6.71
N VAL A 160 -11.53 -28.73 -6.00
CA VAL A 160 -12.31 -29.93 -6.35
C VAL A 160 -13.08 -29.69 -7.64
N ILE A 161 -13.81 -28.57 -7.72
CA ILE A 161 -14.56 -28.16 -8.91
C ILE A 161 -13.61 -28.03 -10.12
N ASP A 162 -12.45 -27.40 -9.95
CA ASP A 162 -11.47 -27.22 -11.03
C ASP A 162 -10.89 -28.57 -11.48
N SER A 163 -10.65 -29.51 -10.55
CA SER A 163 -10.17 -30.86 -10.87
C SER A 163 -11.22 -31.69 -11.63
N GLU A 164 -12.47 -31.70 -11.17
CA GLU A 164 -13.58 -32.39 -11.84
C GLU A 164 -13.83 -31.86 -13.25
N ARG A 165 -13.68 -30.54 -13.44
CA ARG A 165 -13.77 -29.89 -14.75
C ARG A 165 -12.63 -30.27 -15.67
N GLN A 166 -11.39 -30.30 -15.18
CA GLN A 166 -10.25 -30.79 -15.94
C GLN A 166 -10.49 -32.22 -16.42
N LEU A 167 -10.95 -33.11 -15.54
CA LEU A 167 -11.28 -34.50 -15.87
C LEU A 167 -12.42 -34.63 -16.90
N SER A 168 -13.35 -33.66 -16.92
CA SER A 168 -14.45 -33.59 -17.89
C SER A 168 -14.04 -32.94 -19.23
N GLY A 169 -12.79 -32.49 -19.36
CA GLY A 169 -12.26 -31.81 -20.55
C GLY A 169 -12.67 -30.34 -20.69
N GLY A 170 -13.33 -29.75 -19.70
CA GLY A 170 -13.82 -28.37 -19.73
C GLY A 170 -12.94 -27.41 -18.94
N ILE A 171 -11.71 -27.17 -19.40
CA ILE A 171 -10.72 -26.39 -18.65
C ILE A 171 -11.05 -24.90 -18.65
N ILE A 172 -11.52 -24.36 -19.78
CA ILE A 172 -12.02 -22.99 -19.87
C ILE A 172 -13.55 -23.05 -19.85
N ASN A 173 -14.15 -22.68 -18.71
CA ASN A 173 -15.59 -22.49 -18.65
C ASN A 173 -15.97 -21.06 -19.07
N GLU A 174 -17.26 -20.83 -19.32
CA GLU A 174 -17.78 -19.50 -19.68
C GLU A 174 -17.43 -18.42 -18.63
N ASP A 175 -17.36 -18.74 -17.33
CA ASP A 175 -16.95 -17.75 -16.32
C ASP A 175 -15.48 -17.34 -16.47
N VAL A 176 -14.59 -18.30 -16.70
CA VAL A 176 -13.17 -18.08 -16.95
C VAL A 176 -12.99 -17.33 -18.26
N LYS A 177 -13.72 -17.72 -19.31
CA LYS A 177 -13.75 -17.03 -20.59
C LYS A 177 -14.19 -15.57 -20.43
N ASN A 178 -15.32 -15.31 -19.81
CA ASN A 178 -15.82 -13.95 -19.54
C ASN A 178 -14.83 -13.13 -18.67
N ALA A 179 -14.22 -13.75 -17.67
CA ALA A 179 -13.22 -13.09 -16.84
C ALA A 179 -11.95 -12.73 -17.62
N LEU A 180 -11.55 -13.59 -18.55
CA LEU A 180 -10.37 -13.40 -19.40
C LEU A 180 -10.66 -12.43 -20.56
N GLU A 181 -11.84 -12.47 -21.17
CA GLU A 181 -12.28 -11.52 -22.21
C GLU A 181 -12.44 -10.10 -21.65
N GLY A 182 -12.87 -9.98 -20.38
CA GLY A 182 -12.92 -8.69 -19.67
C GLY A 182 -11.53 -8.07 -19.44
N ILE A 183 -10.48 -8.89 -19.47
CA ILE A 183 -9.09 -8.45 -19.47
C ILE A 183 -8.74 -8.17 -20.94
N LYS A 184 -8.66 -6.89 -21.32
CA LYS A 184 -8.43 -6.38 -22.71
C LYS A 184 -7.25 -6.98 -23.50
N TYR A 185 -6.51 -7.92 -22.94
CA TYR A 185 -5.33 -8.57 -23.49
C TYR A 185 -5.59 -9.96 -24.08
N MET A 186 -6.77 -10.56 -23.87
CA MET A 186 -7.06 -11.92 -24.33
C MET A 186 -8.02 -11.91 -25.52
N THR A 187 -7.55 -12.32 -26.70
CA THR A 187 -8.42 -12.47 -27.88
C THR A 187 -9.21 -13.78 -27.81
N PRO A 188 -10.38 -13.88 -28.48
CA PRO A 188 -11.12 -15.14 -28.59
C PRO A 188 -10.27 -16.29 -29.17
N GLU A 189 -9.34 -15.98 -30.08
CA GLU A 189 -8.40 -16.94 -30.64
C GLU A 189 -7.41 -17.45 -29.59
N HIS A 190 -6.94 -16.57 -28.69
CA HIS A 190 -6.07 -16.96 -27.59
C HIS A 190 -6.80 -17.91 -26.63
N LEU A 191 -8.08 -17.66 -26.34
CA LEU A 191 -8.89 -18.55 -25.50
C LEU A 191 -9.10 -19.91 -26.17
N THR A 192 -9.40 -19.91 -27.46
CA THR A 192 -9.53 -21.15 -28.26
C THR A 192 -8.23 -21.94 -28.28
N LEU A 193 -7.09 -21.24 -28.41
CA LEU A 193 -5.77 -21.85 -28.36
C LEU A 193 -5.53 -22.56 -27.01
N ILE A 194 -5.75 -21.84 -25.91
CA ILE A 194 -5.50 -22.38 -24.57
C ILE A 194 -6.42 -23.57 -24.30
N ASP A 195 -7.71 -23.46 -24.64
CA ASP A 195 -8.66 -24.56 -24.48
C ASP A 195 -8.22 -25.81 -25.26
N ALA A 196 -7.89 -25.64 -26.54
CA ALA A 196 -7.49 -26.75 -27.42
C ALA A 196 -6.17 -27.42 -26.97
N ILE A 197 -5.18 -26.65 -26.50
CA ILE A 197 -3.90 -27.18 -26.01
C ILE A 197 -4.08 -27.91 -24.68
N LEU A 198 -4.88 -27.36 -23.76
CA LEU A 198 -5.02 -27.92 -22.42
C LEU A 198 -6.02 -29.07 -22.36
N THR A 199 -6.92 -29.22 -23.33
CA THR A 199 -7.91 -30.31 -23.40
C THR A 199 -7.26 -31.66 -23.09
N LEU A 200 -7.87 -32.48 -22.24
CA LEU A 200 -7.35 -33.81 -21.85
C LEU A 200 -7.53 -34.88 -22.93
N PRO A 201 -6.73 -35.97 -22.91
CA PRO A 201 -6.89 -37.07 -23.85
C PRO A 201 -8.25 -37.73 -23.70
N GLY A 202 -8.91 -37.99 -24.82
CA GLY A 202 -10.03 -38.91 -24.84
C GLY A 202 -9.59 -40.33 -24.50
N ARG A 203 -10.55 -41.20 -24.18
CA ARG A 203 -10.29 -42.62 -23.86
C ARG A 203 -9.96 -43.48 -25.08
N THR A 204 -10.15 -42.95 -26.29
CA THR A 204 -9.88 -43.65 -27.55
C THR A 204 -8.80 -42.94 -28.33
N TRP A 205 -8.14 -43.68 -29.22
CA TRP A 205 -7.12 -43.16 -30.11
C TRP A 205 -7.67 -42.08 -31.06
N GLU A 206 -8.89 -42.26 -31.56
CA GLU A 206 -9.55 -41.31 -32.46
C GLU A 206 -9.82 -39.97 -31.78
N ALA A 207 -10.27 -40.00 -30.53
CA ALA A 207 -10.51 -38.79 -29.75
C ALA A 207 -9.19 -38.04 -29.47
N GLU A 208 -8.11 -38.78 -29.23
CA GLU A 208 -6.78 -38.20 -29.09
C GLU A 208 -6.30 -37.55 -30.40
N GLN A 209 -6.46 -38.23 -31.53
CA GLN A 209 -6.07 -37.67 -32.82
C GLN A 209 -6.89 -36.42 -33.17
N GLN A 210 -8.20 -36.44 -32.93
CA GLN A 210 -9.04 -35.26 -33.15
C GLN A 210 -8.62 -34.10 -32.26
N ARG A 211 -8.28 -34.37 -30.99
CA ARG A 211 -7.77 -33.34 -30.08
C ARG A 211 -6.47 -32.71 -30.60
N ARG A 212 -5.51 -33.53 -31.06
CA ARG A 212 -4.25 -33.02 -31.64
C ARG A 212 -4.51 -32.18 -32.88
N ILE A 213 -5.42 -32.60 -33.75
CA ILE A 213 -5.85 -31.84 -34.93
C ILE A 213 -6.45 -30.49 -34.50
N ASN A 214 -7.33 -30.48 -33.50
CA ASN A 214 -7.93 -29.26 -32.97
C ASN A 214 -6.88 -28.31 -32.39
N ALA A 215 -5.91 -28.83 -31.62
CA ALA A 215 -4.80 -28.05 -31.08
C ALA A 215 -3.93 -27.46 -32.20
N MET A 216 -3.56 -28.25 -33.22
CA MET A 216 -2.80 -27.77 -34.37
C MET A 216 -3.54 -26.68 -35.14
N ASN A 217 -4.85 -26.84 -35.36
CA ASN A 217 -5.69 -25.84 -36.01
C ASN A 217 -5.79 -24.55 -35.18
N ALA A 218 -5.92 -24.67 -33.86
CA ALA A 218 -5.99 -23.51 -32.96
C ALA A 218 -4.66 -22.74 -32.90
N VAL A 219 -3.52 -23.45 -32.84
CA VAL A 219 -2.18 -22.85 -32.95
C VAL A 219 -2.05 -22.09 -34.27
N THR A 220 -2.39 -22.74 -35.39
CA THR A 220 -2.33 -22.14 -36.72
C THR A 220 -3.20 -20.88 -36.81
N LYS A 221 -4.42 -20.92 -36.27
CA LYS A 221 -5.32 -19.76 -36.23
C LYS A 221 -4.75 -18.62 -35.38
N TYR A 222 -4.17 -18.93 -34.22
CA TYR A 222 -3.58 -17.94 -33.34
C TYR A 222 -2.32 -17.29 -33.92
N CYS A 223 -1.49 -18.04 -34.65
CA CYS A 223 -0.30 -17.49 -35.31
C CYS A 223 -0.64 -16.37 -36.33
N GLY A 224 -1.89 -16.30 -36.81
CA GLY A 224 -2.36 -15.21 -37.68
C GLY A 224 -2.86 -13.97 -36.92
N VAL A 225 -2.94 -14.01 -35.59
CA VAL A 225 -3.40 -12.89 -34.76
C VAL A 225 -2.20 -11.99 -34.44
N GLU A 226 -2.29 -10.72 -34.83
CA GLU A 226 -1.31 -9.73 -34.43
C GLU A 226 -1.49 -9.43 -32.94
N GLU A 227 -0.65 -10.04 -32.10
CA GLU A 227 -0.52 -9.64 -30.70
C GLU A 227 -0.02 -8.19 -30.67
N GLY A 228 -0.92 -7.27 -30.29
CA GLY A 228 -0.59 -5.85 -30.24
C GLY A 228 0.73 -5.62 -29.50
N SER A 229 1.56 -4.71 -30.03
CA SER A 229 2.86 -4.36 -29.48
C SER A 229 2.80 -4.34 -27.95
N TRP A 230 3.65 -5.15 -27.32
CA TRP A 230 3.84 -5.17 -25.88
C TRP A 230 4.39 -3.81 -25.47
N PHE A 231 3.50 -2.83 -25.33
CA PHE A 231 3.83 -1.54 -24.76
C PHE A 231 4.05 -1.73 -23.25
N PHE A 232 5.16 -2.38 -22.89
CA PHE A 232 6.03 -1.72 -21.92
C PHE A 232 6.15 -0.30 -22.40
N ARG A 233 5.86 0.68 -21.54
CA ARG A 233 6.21 2.07 -21.84
C ARG A 233 7.68 2.04 -22.21
N GLN A 234 7.99 2.03 -23.50
CA GLN A 234 9.28 2.42 -24.01
C GLN A 234 9.34 3.89 -23.60
N HIS A 235 9.92 4.13 -22.43
CA HIS A 235 10.54 5.41 -22.17
C HIS A 235 11.46 5.64 -23.36
N ASN A 236 11.08 6.62 -24.18
CA ASN A 236 11.83 7.14 -25.32
C ASN A 236 13.33 6.85 -25.22
N LEU A 237 13.75 5.78 -25.88
CA LEU A 237 15.16 5.44 -26.11
C LEU A 237 15.39 5.45 -27.62
N GLN A 238 15.02 6.57 -28.24
CA GLN A 238 15.55 6.99 -29.54
C GLN A 238 15.75 8.51 -29.49
N GLY A 239 17.00 8.88 -29.21
CA GLY A 239 17.53 10.21 -29.31
C GLY A 239 19.04 10.09 -29.18
N PRO A 240 19.83 10.42 -30.23
CA PRO A 240 21.26 10.20 -30.23
C PRO A 240 21.93 11.05 -29.14
N THR A 241 22.83 10.39 -28.42
CA THR A 241 23.91 10.95 -27.60
C THR A 241 24.11 12.46 -27.71
N THR A 242 23.61 13.17 -26.70
CA THR A 242 24.26 14.38 -26.21
C THR A 242 24.25 14.29 -24.70
N SER A 243 25.46 14.23 -24.13
CA SER A 243 25.75 14.25 -22.71
C SER A 243 25.19 15.54 -22.08
N ALA A 244 23.93 15.49 -21.67
CA ALA A 244 23.31 16.49 -20.83
C ALA A 244 23.39 16.01 -19.39
N SER A 245 24.31 16.63 -18.64
CA SER A 245 24.38 16.55 -17.18
C SER A 245 22.98 16.64 -16.59
N VAL A 246 22.54 15.58 -15.92
CA VAL A 246 21.35 15.59 -15.06
C VAL A 246 21.71 16.48 -13.87
N GLN A 247 21.55 17.78 -14.05
CA GLN A 247 21.42 18.69 -12.93
C GLN A 247 20.12 18.30 -12.24
N ILE A 248 20.29 17.65 -11.08
CA ILE A 248 19.25 17.47 -10.09
C ILE A 248 18.60 18.84 -9.91
N GLY A 249 17.40 18.99 -10.48
CA GLY A 249 16.61 20.20 -10.47
C GLY A 249 16.35 20.60 -9.03
N ARG A 250 17.24 21.45 -8.54
CA ARG A 250 17.12 22.25 -7.33
C ARG A 250 15.71 22.83 -7.34
N GLN A 251 14.92 22.48 -6.33
CA GLN A 251 13.61 23.11 -6.12
C GLN A 251 13.81 24.60 -6.32
N LEU A 252 13.08 25.19 -7.28
CA LEU A 252 13.02 26.63 -7.46
C LEU A 252 12.62 27.20 -6.10
N SER A 253 13.62 27.73 -5.41
CA SER A 253 13.48 28.43 -4.16
C SER A 253 12.62 29.65 -4.45
N GLN A 254 11.38 29.64 -3.96
CA GLN A 254 10.65 30.88 -3.74
C GLN A 254 11.59 31.86 -3.04
N PRO A 255 11.59 33.14 -3.41
CA PRO A 255 12.43 34.14 -2.75
C PRO A 255 12.16 34.03 -1.26
N GLN A 256 13.18 33.61 -0.50
CA GLN A 256 13.03 33.47 0.94
C GLN A 256 12.81 34.86 1.52
N PRO A 257 11.79 35.06 2.37
CA PRO A 257 11.54 36.36 2.94
C PRO A 257 12.76 36.80 3.76
N ARG A 258 13.14 38.07 3.67
CA ARG A 258 14.15 38.63 4.60
C ARG A 258 13.64 38.46 6.03
N ILE A 259 14.53 38.41 7.03
CA ILE A 259 14.11 38.21 8.44
C ILE A 259 12.96 39.15 8.86
N HIS A 260 12.99 40.41 8.42
CA HIS A 260 11.94 41.39 8.75
C HIS A 260 10.58 41.03 8.12
N GLU A 261 10.56 40.58 6.87
CA GLU A 261 9.34 40.11 6.20
C GLU A 261 8.81 38.82 6.85
N ALA A 262 9.71 37.91 7.23
CA ALA A 262 9.34 36.69 7.93
C ALA A 262 8.72 36.98 9.30
N ILE A 263 9.20 38.00 10.03
CA ILE A 263 8.59 38.45 11.29
C ILE A 263 7.18 38.97 11.04
N GLN A 264 6.98 39.78 10.00
CA GLN A 264 5.65 40.29 9.65
C GLN A 264 4.67 39.16 9.30
N ILE A 265 5.10 38.18 8.50
CA ILE A 265 4.27 37.01 8.15
C ILE A 265 3.86 36.22 9.40
N VAL A 266 4.81 35.91 10.30
CA VAL A 266 4.55 35.12 11.52
C VAL A 266 3.60 35.85 12.48
N MET A 267 3.63 37.18 12.51
CA MET A 267 2.79 37.99 13.39
C MET A 267 1.42 38.32 12.80
N ALA A 268 1.29 38.39 11.47
CA ALA A 268 0.03 38.73 10.79
C ALA A 268 -0.85 37.51 10.48
N ASP A 269 -0.25 36.38 10.09
CA ASP A 269 -1.01 35.21 9.68
C ASP A 269 -1.60 34.44 10.87
N LYS A 270 -2.89 34.10 10.78
CA LYS A 270 -3.55 33.21 11.76
C LYS A 270 -2.95 31.79 11.76
N ARG A 271 -2.28 31.40 10.68
CA ARG A 271 -1.68 30.07 10.46
C ARG A 271 -0.39 30.21 9.65
N PRO A 272 0.71 30.67 10.27
CA PRO A 272 1.95 30.91 9.56
C PRO A 272 2.55 29.59 9.06
N THR A 273 3.43 29.72 8.08
CA THR A 273 4.21 28.62 7.50
C THR A 273 5.69 28.70 7.87
N ILE A 274 6.09 29.68 8.68
CA ILE A 274 7.45 29.87 9.18
C ILE A 274 7.48 29.61 10.68
N CYS A 275 8.53 28.96 11.18
CA CYS A 275 8.65 28.65 12.61
C CYS A 275 9.17 29.85 13.40
N PHE A 276 8.34 30.42 14.27
CA PHE A 276 8.71 31.56 15.13
C PHE A 276 9.94 31.27 16.01
N LEU A 277 10.12 30.03 16.48
CA LEU A 277 11.29 29.63 17.29
C LEU A 277 12.57 29.49 16.46
N CYS A 278 12.49 29.01 15.21
CA CYS A 278 13.66 29.01 14.33
C CYS A 278 14.01 30.43 13.87
N LEU A 279 13.01 31.27 13.63
CA LEU A 279 13.19 32.65 13.21
C LEU A 279 14.01 33.46 14.22
N GLN A 280 13.81 33.22 15.52
CA GLN A 280 14.54 33.89 16.59
C GLN A 280 15.87 33.22 17.01
N ASN A 281 16.26 32.08 16.43
CA ASN A 281 17.46 31.38 16.84
C ASN A 281 18.70 31.91 16.07
N PRO A 282 19.60 32.68 16.71
CA PRO A 282 20.77 33.24 16.02
C PRO A 282 21.81 32.18 15.63
N ALA A 283 21.76 30.98 16.22
CA ALA A 283 22.70 29.89 15.91
C ALA A 283 22.39 29.20 14.57
N LEU A 284 21.23 29.47 13.96
CA LEU A 284 20.87 28.93 12.65
C LEU A 284 21.25 29.92 11.54
N PRO A 285 21.74 29.43 10.38
CA PRO A 285 21.94 30.29 9.22
C PRO A 285 20.60 30.92 8.80
N GLU A 286 20.64 32.15 8.26
CA GLU A 286 19.44 32.92 7.92
C GLU A 286 18.46 32.12 7.06
N SER A 287 18.95 31.32 6.12
CA SER A 287 18.14 30.46 5.25
C SER A 287 17.31 29.40 5.97
N GLN A 288 17.75 28.95 7.14
CA GLN A 288 17.00 28.03 8.00
C GLN A 288 16.05 28.77 8.95
N ARG A 289 16.38 30.01 9.32
CA ARG A 289 15.54 30.86 10.19
C ARG A 289 14.26 31.29 9.48
N VAL A 290 14.35 31.61 8.19
CA VAL A 290 13.23 32.06 7.36
C VAL A 290 12.60 30.94 6.52
N SER A 291 12.97 29.67 6.80
CA SER A 291 12.48 28.51 6.05
C SER A 291 10.96 28.39 6.16
N GLN A 292 10.30 28.35 5.01
CA GLN A 292 8.85 28.22 4.89
C GLN A 292 8.44 26.76 4.62
N PHE A 293 7.54 26.24 5.43
CA PHE A 293 6.92 24.93 5.24
C PHE A 293 5.80 25.02 4.20
N LYS A 294 5.57 23.96 3.41
CA LYS A 294 4.53 23.98 2.36
C LYS A 294 3.12 24.13 2.92
N ARG A 295 2.90 23.63 4.14
CA ARG A 295 1.60 23.62 4.82
C ARG A 295 1.77 23.92 6.31
N PRO A 296 0.83 24.61 6.97
CA PRO A 296 0.88 24.84 8.43
C PRO A 296 0.96 23.54 9.26
N GLY A 297 0.43 22.43 8.73
CA GLY A 297 0.53 21.11 9.35
C GLY A 297 1.96 20.53 9.36
N GLU A 298 2.80 20.88 8.39
CA GLU A 298 4.22 20.50 8.38
C GLU A 298 5.02 21.31 9.41
N LEU A 299 4.74 22.61 9.51
CA LEU A 299 5.27 23.46 10.57
C LEU A 299 4.92 22.89 11.95
N THR A 300 3.67 22.44 12.15
CA THR A 300 3.25 21.82 13.41
C THR A 300 4.08 20.58 13.75
N ARG A 301 4.32 19.69 12.78
CA ARG A 301 5.18 18.50 12.99
C ARG A 301 6.63 18.88 13.28
N HIS A 302 7.15 19.91 12.62
CA HIS A 302 8.48 20.43 12.89
C HIS A 302 8.58 20.96 14.33
N PHE A 303 7.60 21.77 14.75
CA PHE A 303 7.51 22.31 16.10
C PHE A 303 7.48 21.20 17.16
N GLU A 304 6.65 20.18 16.97
CA GLU A 304 6.59 19.01 17.87
C GLU A 304 7.94 18.28 18.00
N ARG A 305 8.63 18.06 16.88
CA ARG A 305 9.86 17.26 16.86
C ARG A 305 11.08 18.03 17.37
N LYS A 306 11.22 19.28 16.95
CA LYS A 306 12.43 20.09 17.19
C LYS A 306 12.37 20.88 18.48
N HIS A 307 11.18 21.36 18.87
CA HIS A 307 11.04 22.32 19.97
C HIS A 307 10.32 21.76 21.20
N LEU A 308 9.36 20.83 21.05
CA LEU A 308 8.64 20.28 22.21
C LEU A 308 9.37 19.14 22.94
N ASN A 309 10.03 18.23 22.21
CA ASN A 309 10.68 17.06 22.82
C ASN A 309 11.84 17.40 23.78
N LYS A 310 12.50 18.56 23.60
CA LYS A 310 13.65 19.02 24.40
C LYS A 310 13.45 20.47 24.86
N PHE A 311 12.22 20.83 25.21
CA PHE A 311 11.93 22.19 25.63
C PHE A 311 12.70 22.55 26.91
N GLN A 312 13.45 23.64 26.84
CA GLN A 312 13.97 24.38 27.98
C GLN A 312 13.30 25.76 27.96
N GLY A 313 13.16 26.39 29.13
CA GLY A 313 12.55 27.71 29.23
C GLY A 313 13.21 28.69 28.25
N LEU A 314 12.39 29.43 27.50
CA LEU A 314 12.86 30.32 26.45
C LEU A 314 12.12 31.65 26.48
N ASN A 315 12.77 32.68 25.97
CA ASN A 315 12.16 33.97 25.77
C ASN A 315 11.69 34.05 24.31
N CYS A 316 10.41 34.34 24.10
CA CYS A 316 9.92 34.69 22.77
C CYS A 316 10.34 36.14 22.50
N ILE A 317 11.33 36.34 21.62
CA ILE A 317 11.86 37.67 21.31
C ILE A 317 10.81 38.51 20.56
N LEU A 318 9.97 37.85 19.75
CA LEU A 318 8.91 38.51 18.97
C LEU A 318 7.79 39.10 19.83
N CYS A 319 7.52 38.50 20.99
CA CYS A 319 6.45 38.93 21.90
C CYS A 319 6.97 39.46 23.25
N GLN A 320 8.27 39.37 23.51
CA GLN A 320 8.92 39.72 24.78
C GLN A 320 8.33 38.99 25.99
N VAL A 321 7.96 37.71 25.83
CA VAL A 321 7.40 36.88 26.91
C VAL A 321 8.38 35.77 27.29
N THR A 322 8.60 35.60 28.60
CA THR A 322 9.37 34.47 29.15
C THR A 322 8.46 33.26 29.33
N LEU A 323 8.80 32.14 28.71
CA LEU A 323 8.02 30.90 28.73
C LEU A 323 8.83 29.86 29.49
N GLN A 324 8.46 29.59 30.74
CA GLN A 324 9.20 28.66 31.61
C GLN A 324 8.70 27.22 31.49
N THR A 325 7.41 27.04 31.23
CA THR A 325 6.78 25.70 31.15
C THR A 325 6.37 25.35 29.72
N LEU A 326 6.32 24.05 29.42
CA LEU A 326 5.88 23.56 28.11
C LEU A 326 4.44 23.99 27.80
N SER A 327 3.57 24.05 28.82
CA SER A 327 2.20 24.53 28.67
C SER A 327 2.14 26.01 28.29
N GLN A 328 2.96 26.87 28.92
CA GLN A 328 3.07 28.28 28.54
C GLN A 328 3.53 28.42 27.08
N LEU A 329 4.52 27.64 26.65
CA LEU A 329 4.96 27.64 25.26
C LEU A 329 3.84 27.26 24.29
N MET A 330 3.07 26.21 24.60
CA MET A 330 2.00 25.74 23.73
C MET A 330 0.88 26.78 23.60
N LEU A 331 0.42 27.34 24.73
CA LEU A 331 -0.61 28.37 24.74
C LEU A 331 -0.13 29.62 23.99
N HIS A 332 1.13 30.02 24.20
CA HIS A 332 1.74 31.15 23.49
C HIS A 332 1.84 30.89 21.98
N ALA A 333 2.30 29.71 21.57
CA ALA A 333 2.42 29.32 20.17
C ALA A 333 1.06 29.32 19.45
N GLU A 334 0.00 28.86 20.12
CA GLU A 334 -1.37 28.86 19.58
C GLU A 334 -1.96 30.28 19.51
N THR A 335 -1.83 31.07 20.59
CA THR A 335 -2.47 32.38 20.70
C THR A 335 -1.75 33.51 19.98
N LYS A 336 -0.40 33.51 19.96
CA LYS A 336 0.41 34.59 19.36
C LYS A 336 0.99 34.26 18.00
N HIS A 337 1.17 32.97 17.67
CA HIS A 337 1.86 32.54 16.45
C HIS A 337 1.09 31.48 15.64
N GLY A 338 -0.20 31.23 15.93
CA GLY A 338 -1.07 30.34 15.15
C GLY A 338 -0.60 28.87 15.03
N THR A 339 0.39 28.44 15.81
CA THR A 339 1.02 27.12 15.70
C THR A 339 0.33 26.15 16.67
N VAL A 340 -0.66 25.41 16.15
CA VAL A 340 -1.51 24.52 16.97
C VAL A 340 -1.02 23.08 16.93
N THR A 341 -0.86 22.47 18.11
CA THR A 341 -0.46 21.07 18.28
C THR A 341 -1.68 20.22 18.66
N ARG A 342 -2.05 19.21 17.87
CA ARG A 342 -3.18 18.29 18.15
C ARG A 342 -2.77 16.99 18.84
N ASN A 343 -1.49 16.80 19.09
CA ASN A 343 -0.94 15.59 19.69
C ASN A 343 -1.36 15.46 21.16
N SER A 344 -2.01 14.34 21.51
CA SER A 344 -2.53 14.08 22.86
C SER A 344 -1.43 14.11 23.92
N LYS A 345 -0.21 13.69 23.57
CA LYS A 345 0.96 13.69 24.47
C LYS A 345 1.20 15.07 25.11
N TYR A 346 1.01 16.14 24.33
CA TYR A 346 1.30 17.49 24.79
C TYR A 346 0.05 18.22 25.31
N ARG A 347 -1.14 17.89 24.80
CA ARG A 347 -2.39 18.52 25.26
C ARG A 347 -2.72 18.21 26.73
N ILE A 348 -2.35 17.02 27.23
CA ILE A 348 -2.58 16.65 28.65
C ILE A 348 -1.85 17.62 29.60
N LEU A 349 -0.72 18.19 29.17
CA LEU A 349 0.09 19.11 29.97
C LEU A 349 -0.50 20.53 30.04
N CYS A 350 -1.33 20.94 29.08
CA CYS A 350 -1.98 22.25 29.10
C CYS A 350 -3.20 22.32 30.04
N ASN A 351 -3.74 21.16 30.42
CA ASN A 351 -4.94 21.07 31.25
C ASN A 351 -4.63 20.65 32.71
N SER A 352 -3.35 20.50 33.07
CA SER A 352 -2.95 20.10 34.43
C SER A 352 -2.57 21.34 35.25
N PRO A 353 -3.19 21.58 36.43
CA PRO A 353 -2.88 22.73 37.29
C PRO A 353 -1.48 22.71 37.93
N HIS A 354 -0.69 21.64 37.76
CA HIS A 354 0.66 21.51 38.30
C HIS A 354 1.60 20.77 37.34
N PRO A 355 2.59 21.45 36.72
CA PRO A 355 3.56 20.80 35.85
C PRO A 355 4.88 20.57 36.60
N SER A 356 4.93 19.57 37.47
CA SER A 356 6.18 19.02 37.99
C SER A 356 5.92 17.66 38.61
N ALA A 357 6.63 16.63 38.13
CA ALA A 357 6.64 15.25 38.61
C ALA A 357 5.61 14.26 38.03
N VAL A 358 5.66 13.98 36.72
CA VAL A 358 5.27 12.65 36.20
C VAL A 358 6.17 12.31 35.00
N TYR A 359 6.81 11.13 35.03
CA TYR A 359 7.79 10.57 34.06
C TYR A 359 9.27 10.94 34.24
N LYS A 360 9.83 10.61 35.41
CA LYS A 360 11.12 9.90 35.47
C LYS A 360 10.80 8.43 35.77
N GLY A 361 10.92 7.56 34.78
CA GLY A 361 10.72 6.13 34.96
C GLY A 361 10.37 5.44 33.65
N GLN A 362 11.16 4.41 33.31
CA GLN A 362 11.05 3.52 32.15
C GLN A 362 11.87 3.95 30.91
N LEU A 363 13.19 3.98 31.11
CA LEU A 363 14.20 3.59 30.10
C LEU A 363 15.35 2.95 30.87
N SER A 364 15.18 1.67 31.23
CA SER A 364 16.26 0.76 31.65
C SER A 364 15.67 -0.65 31.78
N GLN A 365 15.62 -1.38 30.66
CA GLN A 365 15.87 -2.81 30.51
C GLN A 365 15.97 -3.12 29.02
#